data_AF-X0VMW5-F1
#
_entry.id   AF-X0VMW5-F1
#
_cell.length_a   1.000
_cell.length_b   1.000
_cell.length_c   1.000
_cell.angle_alpha   90.00
_cell.angle_beta   90.00
_cell.angle_gamma   90.00
#
_symmetry.space_group_name_H-M   'P 1'
#
loop_
_entity.id
_entity.type
_entity.pdbx_description
1 polymer ?
#
loop_
_entity_poly.entity_id
_entity_poly.type
_entity_poly.pdbx_seq_one_letter_code
_entity_poly.pdbx_strand_id
1 'polypeptide(L)'
;MPIDKSLYAAPQGMPVDAELPDVEVILPEMIENDDGSVEITLIGGTDTEAPPPFDANLVEYMDETDVDILATEMLDLVNSDIDSRSEWVDTYVEGLNILGLNYEEKIEPWEGACGVSSTILAEAVIRFQAETMSEVFPAAGPVRTKILG
;
A
#
# COMPACT_ATOMS: atom_id res chain seq x y z
N MET A 1 -11.75 -10.44 56.92
CA MET A 1 -11.04 -10.10 55.66
C MET A 1 -11.68 -10.96 54.57
N PRO A 2 -12.49 -10.38 53.69
CA PRO A 2 -13.20 -11.12 52.64
C PRO A 2 -12.21 -11.47 51.52
N ILE A 3 -12.33 -12.67 50.97
CA ILE A 3 -11.58 -13.10 49.78
C ILE A 3 -12.41 -12.63 48.57
N ASP A 4 -11.80 -11.76 47.77
CA ASP A 4 -12.41 -11.12 46.62
C ASP A 4 -12.96 -12.12 45.59
N LYS A 5 -14.17 -11.83 45.13
CA LYS A 5 -14.81 -12.49 43.98
C LYS A 5 -13.98 -12.22 42.73
N SER A 6 -13.56 -13.26 42.04
CA SER A 6 -12.91 -13.18 40.73
C SER A 6 -13.77 -12.41 39.73
N LEU A 7 -13.21 -11.38 39.10
CA LEU A 7 -13.89 -10.43 38.20
C LEU A 7 -14.37 -11.02 36.86
N TYR A 8 -14.06 -12.29 36.57
CA TYR A 8 -14.45 -12.94 35.31
C TYR A 8 -15.27 -14.19 35.60
N ALA A 9 -16.60 -14.07 35.48
CA ALA A 9 -17.47 -15.21 35.31
C ALA A 9 -17.30 -15.74 33.88
N ALA A 10 -17.19 -17.07 33.72
CA ALA A 10 -17.22 -17.69 32.40
C ALA A 10 -18.56 -17.35 31.70
N PRO A 11 -18.54 -17.03 30.40
CA PRO A 11 -19.76 -16.65 29.68
C PRO A 11 -20.79 -17.77 29.79
N GLN A 12 -21.98 -17.43 30.29
CA GLN A 12 -23.14 -18.32 30.21
C GLN A 12 -23.50 -18.46 28.73
N GLY A 13 -23.61 -19.71 28.26
CA GLY A 13 -23.88 -20.02 26.86
C GLY A 13 -25.09 -19.25 26.33
N MET A 14 -24.97 -18.76 25.09
CA MET A 14 -26.07 -18.10 24.39
C MET A 14 -27.29 -19.03 24.34
N PRO A 15 -28.51 -18.50 24.50
CA PRO A 15 -29.73 -19.27 24.24
C PRO A 15 -29.68 -19.81 22.80
N VAL A 16 -29.99 -21.10 22.67
CA VAL A 16 -29.94 -21.91 21.44
C VAL A 16 -31.15 -21.59 20.55
N ASP A 17 -31.41 -20.30 20.32
CA ASP A 17 -32.45 -19.79 19.41
C ASP A 17 -31.90 -18.65 18.53
N ALA A 18 -30.58 -18.64 18.31
CA ALA A 18 -30.02 -17.90 17.20
C ALA A 18 -30.18 -18.78 15.95
N GLU A 19 -31.05 -18.35 15.03
CA GLU A 19 -31.15 -18.92 13.68
C GLU A 19 -29.75 -19.07 13.12
N LEU A 20 -29.33 -20.33 12.97
CA LEU A 20 -28.09 -20.68 12.32
C LEU A 20 -28.21 -20.22 10.86
N PRO A 21 -27.18 -19.58 10.28
CA PRO A 21 -27.17 -19.36 8.84
C PRO A 21 -27.32 -20.72 8.14
N ASP A 22 -28.23 -20.82 7.18
CA ASP A 22 -28.46 -22.01 6.37
C ASP A 22 -27.16 -22.35 5.62
N VAL A 23 -26.34 -23.20 6.22
CA VAL A 23 -25.23 -23.85 5.54
C VAL A 23 -25.84 -25.02 4.77
N GLU A 24 -25.96 -24.87 3.45
CA GLU A 24 -26.26 -26.00 2.55
C GLU A 24 -25.12 -27.02 2.64
N VAL A 25 -25.27 -28.00 3.54
CA VAL A 25 -24.42 -29.18 3.56
C VAL A 25 -24.89 -30.08 2.42
N ILE A 26 -24.17 -29.99 1.29
CA ILE A 26 -24.35 -30.90 0.15
C ILE A 26 -23.92 -32.30 0.62
N LEU A 27 -24.90 -33.19 0.81
CA LEU A 27 -24.65 -34.59 1.15
C LEU A 27 -23.99 -35.27 -0.07
N PRO A 28 -22.81 -35.91 0.10
CA PRO A 28 -22.22 -36.69 -0.99
C PRO A 28 -23.13 -37.87 -1.32
N GLU A 29 -23.34 -38.13 -2.62
CA GLU A 29 -24.09 -39.31 -3.07
C GLU A 29 -23.36 -40.57 -2.61
N MET A 30 -23.98 -41.28 -1.67
CA MET A 30 -23.49 -42.53 -1.12
C MET A 30 -24.16 -43.69 -1.86
N ILE A 31 -23.39 -44.44 -2.64
CA ILE A 31 -23.85 -45.68 -3.27
C ILE A 31 -23.26 -46.84 -2.47
N GLU A 32 -24.12 -47.54 -1.73
CA GLU A 32 -23.76 -48.79 -1.06
C GLU A 32 -23.78 -49.93 -2.07
N ASN A 33 -22.61 -50.52 -2.34
CA ASN A 33 -22.53 -51.74 -3.14
C ASN A 33 -22.82 -52.96 -2.25
N ASP A 34 -23.40 -54.03 -2.83
CA ASP A 34 -23.85 -55.26 -2.15
C ASP A 34 -22.76 -56.02 -1.35
N ASP A 35 -21.49 -55.60 -1.43
CA ASP A 35 -20.36 -56.14 -0.65
C ASP A 35 -20.00 -55.29 0.59
N GLY A 36 -20.84 -54.31 0.94
CA GLY A 36 -20.65 -53.47 2.13
C GLY A 36 -19.52 -52.44 2.02
N SER A 37 -18.96 -52.24 0.82
CA SER A 37 -18.01 -51.17 0.52
C SER A 37 -18.74 -49.89 0.15
N VAL A 38 -18.29 -48.75 0.69
CA VAL A 38 -18.81 -47.42 0.38
C VAL A 38 -17.82 -46.73 -0.55
N GLU A 39 -18.21 -46.47 -1.79
CA GLU A 39 -17.46 -45.57 -2.67
C GLU A 39 -17.96 -44.14 -2.47
N ILE A 40 -17.12 -43.31 -1.85
CA ILE A 40 -17.39 -41.87 -1.71
C ILE A 40 -16.80 -41.17 -2.93
N THR A 41 -17.66 -40.83 -3.89
CA THR A 41 -17.26 -40.01 -5.03
C THR A 41 -17.30 -38.54 -4.59
N LEU A 42 -16.17 -38.02 -4.12
CA LEU A 42 -15.94 -36.58 -3.99
C LEU A 42 -15.75 -36.00 -5.40
N ILE A 43 -16.84 -35.75 -6.12
CA ILE A 43 -16.80 -34.74 -7.18
C ILE A 43 -16.79 -33.40 -6.46
N GLY A 44 -15.59 -32.97 -6.06
CA GLY A 44 -15.33 -31.57 -5.75
C GLY A 44 -15.65 -30.76 -7.00
N GLY A 45 -16.40 -29.67 -6.81
CA GLY A 45 -17.01 -28.87 -7.86
C GLY A 45 -16.17 -28.76 -9.13
N THR A 46 -16.79 -29.13 -10.25
CA THR A 46 -16.29 -28.87 -11.60
C THR A 46 -16.45 -27.40 -11.93
N ASP A 47 -15.68 -26.53 -11.25
CA ASP A 47 -15.35 -25.15 -11.64
C ASP A 47 -14.07 -24.73 -10.89
N THR A 48 -13.04 -25.59 -10.93
CA THR A 48 -11.68 -25.16 -10.59
C THR A 48 -10.92 -25.00 -11.88
N GLU A 49 -11.02 -23.80 -12.46
CA GLU A 49 -9.96 -23.35 -13.35
C GLU A 49 -8.62 -23.60 -12.64
N ALA A 50 -7.69 -24.25 -13.34
CA ALA A 50 -6.37 -24.51 -12.78
C ALA A 50 -5.79 -23.17 -12.25
N PRO A 51 -5.19 -23.14 -11.05
CA PRO A 51 -4.67 -21.90 -10.51
C PRO A 51 -3.72 -21.25 -11.52
N PRO A 52 -3.84 -19.93 -11.75
CA PRO A 52 -3.01 -19.26 -12.74
C PRO A 52 -1.51 -19.48 -12.44
N PRO A 53 -0.66 -19.58 -13.47
CA PRO A 53 0.78 -19.61 -13.31
C PRO A 53 1.28 -18.46 -12.41
N PHE A 54 2.39 -18.65 -11.69
CA PHE A 54 2.93 -17.62 -10.78
C PHE A 54 3.24 -16.28 -11.47
N ASP A 55 3.59 -16.32 -12.76
CA ASP A 55 3.91 -15.18 -13.60
C ASP A 55 2.71 -14.66 -14.42
N ALA A 56 1.52 -15.22 -14.22
CA ALA A 56 0.35 -14.85 -15.00
C ALA A 56 -0.23 -13.50 -14.56
N ASN A 57 -0.73 -12.76 -15.54
CA ASN A 57 -1.41 -11.50 -15.31
C ASN A 57 -2.80 -11.75 -14.71
N LEU A 58 -2.96 -11.47 -13.42
CA LEU A 58 -4.21 -11.73 -12.69
C LEU A 58 -5.42 -11.00 -13.28
N VAL A 59 -5.22 -9.88 -13.98
CA VAL A 59 -6.30 -9.13 -14.63
C VAL A 59 -7.02 -9.97 -15.70
N GLU A 60 -6.32 -10.92 -16.34
CA GLU A 60 -6.91 -11.80 -17.38
C GLU A 60 -7.76 -12.94 -16.78
N TYR A 61 -7.67 -13.17 -15.47
CA TYR A 61 -8.38 -14.21 -14.73
C TYR A 61 -9.44 -13.64 -13.78
N MET A 62 -9.60 -12.32 -13.75
CA MET A 62 -10.60 -11.62 -12.94
C MET A 62 -11.80 -11.24 -13.79
N ASP A 63 -12.98 -11.17 -13.16
CA ASP A 63 -14.17 -10.63 -13.82
C ASP A 63 -13.97 -9.14 -14.13
N GLU A 64 -14.50 -8.68 -15.26
CA GLU A 64 -14.39 -7.28 -15.68
C GLU A 64 -14.96 -6.34 -14.62
N THR A 65 -16.01 -6.74 -13.91
CA THR A 65 -16.61 -5.96 -12.82
C THR A 65 -15.65 -5.75 -11.65
N ASP A 66 -14.95 -6.81 -11.25
CA ASP A 66 -13.99 -6.76 -10.13
C ASP A 66 -12.76 -5.91 -10.50
N VAL A 67 -12.31 -6.00 -11.75
CA VAL A 67 -11.21 -5.17 -12.27
C VAL A 67 -11.60 -3.68 -12.25
N ASP A 68 -12.81 -3.34 -12.68
CA ASP A 68 -13.28 -1.95 -12.71
C ASP A 68 -13.43 -1.35 -11.30
N ILE A 69 -13.91 -2.13 -10.33
CA ILE A 69 -13.99 -1.71 -8.92
C ILE A 69 -12.58 -1.43 -8.40
N LEU A 70 -11.65 -2.38 -8.58
CA LEU A 70 -10.27 -2.25 -8.11
C LEU A 70 -9.56 -1.06 -8.78
N ALA A 71 -9.76 -0.86 -10.07
CA ALA A 71 -9.21 0.27 -10.81
C ALA A 71 -9.73 1.61 -10.27
N THR A 72 -11.02 1.70 -9.96
CA THR A 72 -11.64 2.90 -9.38
C THR A 72 -11.08 3.18 -7.99
N GLU A 73 -11.01 2.17 -7.11
CA GLU A 73 -10.43 2.31 -5.78
C GLU A 73 -8.96 2.76 -5.82
N MET A 74 -8.16 2.17 -6.72
CA MET A 74 -6.76 2.55 -6.92
C MET A 74 -6.62 4.00 -7.37
N LEU A 75 -7.46 4.44 -8.33
CA LEU A 75 -7.46 5.82 -8.79
C LEU A 75 -7.87 6.79 -7.68
N ASP A 76 -8.86 6.45 -6.88
CA ASP A 76 -9.30 7.26 -5.75
C ASP A 76 -8.20 7.39 -4.68
N LEU A 77 -7.48 6.30 -4.39
CA LEU A 77 -6.32 6.34 -3.48
C LEU A 77 -5.19 7.21 -4.03
N VAL A 78 -4.90 7.14 -5.33
CA VAL A 78 -3.88 7.98 -5.97
C VAL A 78 -4.30 9.45 -5.95
N ASN A 79 -5.56 9.76 -6.25
CA ASN A 79 -6.08 11.12 -6.17
C ASN A 79 -6.01 11.65 -4.73
N SER A 80 -6.39 10.83 -3.75
CA SER A 80 -6.27 11.16 -2.34
C SER A 80 -4.82 11.43 -1.92
N ASP A 81 -3.85 10.67 -2.42
CA ASP A 81 -2.42 10.91 -2.15
C ASP A 81 -1.96 12.24 -2.78
N ILE A 82 -2.33 12.51 -4.03
CA ILE A 82 -2.02 13.77 -4.73
C ILE A 82 -2.60 14.97 -3.98
N ASP A 83 -3.87 14.89 -3.58
CA ASP A 83 -4.54 15.96 -2.86
C ASP A 83 -3.91 16.18 -1.47
N SER A 84 -3.50 15.10 -0.79
CA SER A 84 -2.84 15.20 0.53
C SER A 84 -1.51 15.96 0.50
N ARG A 85 -0.81 15.96 -0.64
CA ARG A 85 0.48 16.66 -0.83
C ARG A 85 0.35 17.98 -1.59
N SER A 86 -0.85 18.38 -1.99
CA SER A 86 -1.08 19.60 -2.79
C SER A 86 -0.53 20.87 -2.12
N GLU A 87 -0.85 21.09 -0.85
CA GLU A 87 -0.35 22.25 -0.07
C GLU A 87 1.18 22.28 0.02
N TRP A 88 1.80 21.10 0.19
CA TRP A 88 3.26 20.98 0.22
C TRP A 88 3.87 21.29 -1.15
N VAL A 89 3.26 20.81 -2.23
CA VAL A 89 3.69 21.10 -3.61
C VAL A 89 3.59 22.60 -3.89
N ASP A 90 2.49 23.24 -3.52
CA ASP A 90 2.29 24.67 -3.71
C ASP A 90 3.35 25.48 -2.96
N THR A 91 3.59 25.14 -1.69
CA THR A 91 4.64 25.76 -0.86
C THR A 91 6.04 25.55 -1.47
N TYR A 92 6.30 24.36 -2.01
CA TYR A 92 7.57 24.03 -2.65
C TYR A 92 7.79 24.85 -3.93
N VAL A 93 6.76 24.97 -4.78
CA VAL A 93 6.80 25.78 -6.00
C VAL A 93 6.98 27.26 -5.67
N GLU A 94 6.24 27.77 -4.69
CA GLU A 94 6.40 29.15 -4.22
C GLU A 94 7.81 29.40 -3.65
N GLY A 95 8.37 28.46 -2.90
CA GLY A 95 9.73 28.52 -2.40
C GLY A 95 10.78 28.60 -3.52
N LEU A 96 10.62 27.81 -4.59
CA LEU A 96 11.50 27.88 -5.77
C LEU A 96 11.38 29.23 -6.50
N ASN A 97 10.16 29.77 -6.62
CA ASN A 97 9.92 31.10 -7.19
C ASN A 97 10.64 32.19 -6.40
N ILE A 98 10.54 32.15 -5.07
CA ILE A 98 11.22 33.11 -4.19
C ILE A 98 12.74 32.99 -4.35
N LEU A 99 13.29 31.78 -4.46
CA LEU A 99 14.74 31.61 -4.67
C LEU A 99 15.20 32.14 -6.04
N GLY A 100 14.29 32.38 -6.98
CA GLY A 100 14.62 32.87 -8.32
C GLY A 100 15.35 31.84 -9.17
N LEU A 101 15.14 30.54 -8.88
CA LEU A 101 15.67 29.42 -9.65
C LEU A 101 14.79 29.06 -10.85
N ASN A 102 13.74 29.85 -11.10
CA ASN A 102 12.91 29.70 -12.28
C ASN A 102 13.65 30.13 -13.53
N TYR A 103 13.44 29.37 -14.60
CA TYR A 103 13.73 29.83 -15.95
C TYR A 103 12.68 30.89 -16.34
N GLU A 104 12.94 32.13 -15.97
CA GLU A 104 12.24 33.28 -16.54
C GLU A 104 13.00 33.68 -17.82
N GLU A 105 12.31 33.73 -18.97
CA GLU A 105 12.84 34.33 -20.19
C GLU A 105 12.96 35.86 -19.99
N LYS A 106 13.96 36.27 -19.21
CA LYS A 106 14.31 37.66 -19.03
C LYS A 106 15.08 38.13 -20.25
N ILE A 107 14.58 39.21 -20.83
CA ILE A 107 15.18 39.90 -21.97
C ILE A 107 16.10 41.04 -21.48
N GLU A 108 15.93 41.49 -20.23
CA GLU A 108 16.80 42.47 -19.56
C GLU A 108 17.57 41.81 -18.41
N PRO A 109 18.89 42.05 -18.24
CA PRO A 109 19.78 42.88 -19.06
C PRO A 109 20.33 42.21 -20.35
N TRP A 110 20.24 40.88 -20.49
CA TRP A 110 20.45 40.13 -21.73
C TRP A 110 19.61 38.85 -21.71
N GLU A 111 19.36 38.27 -22.89
CA GLU A 111 18.57 37.05 -23.06
C GLU A 111 19.16 35.88 -22.27
N GLY A 112 18.34 35.26 -21.41
CA GLY A 112 18.77 34.15 -20.56
C GLY A 112 19.48 34.56 -19.27
N ALA A 113 19.36 35.82 -18.84
CA ALA A 113 19.87 36.25 -17.53
C ALA A 113 19.10 35.57 -16.39
N CYS A 114 19.82 34.88 -15.49
CA CYS A 114 19.23 34.24 -14.32
C CYS A 114 18.66 35.28 -13.34
N GLY A 115 17.37 35.17 -13.05
CA GLY A 115 16.66 36.07 -12.13
C GLY A 115 16.73 35.62 -10.68
N VAL A 116 17.89 35.67 -10.03
CA VAL A 116 17.98 35.38 -8.59
C VAL A 116 17.37 36.55 -7.81
N SER A 117 16.25 36.33 -7.12
CA SER A 117 15.59 37.40 -6.36
C SER A 117 16.41 37.84 -5.13
N SER A 118 17.07 36.87 -4.47
CA SER A 118 17.87 37.08 -3.27
C SER A 118 19.13 36.21 -3.32
N THR A 119 20.28 36.86 -3.53
CA THR A 119 21.59 36.21 -3.62
C THR A 119 22.00 35.52 -2.31
N ILE A 120 21.59 36.07 -1.17
CA ILE A 120 21.87 35.50 0.16
C ILE A 120 21.13 34.19 0.36
N LEU A 121 19.86 34.12 -0.05
CA LEU A 121 19.07 32.88 0.07
C LEU A 121 19.60 31.80 -0.88
N ALA A 122 19.92 32.16 -2.12
CA ALA A 122 20.53 31.22 -3.07
C ALA A 122 21.86 30.66 -2.56
N GLU A 123 22.72 31.51 -1.99
CA GLU A 123 23.98 31.07 -1.38
C GLU A 123 23.74 30.11 -0.21
N ALA A 124 22.79 30.44 0.67
CA ALA A 124 22.45 29.60 1.82
C ALA A 124 21.94 28.21 1.39
N VAL A 125 21.07 28.13 0.37
CA VAL A 125 20.57 26.85 -0.16
C VAL A 125 21.71 26.02 -0.78
N ILE A 126 22.58 26.64 -1.58
CA ILE A 126 23.71 25.94 -2.21
C ILE A 126 24.67 25.40 -1.14
N ARG A 127 25.00 26.20 -0.11
CA ARG A 127 25.84 25.77 1.01
C ARG A 127 25.20 24.61 1.77
N PHE A 128 23.92 24.74 2.11
CA PHE A 128 23.17 23.69 2.81
C PHE A 128 23.18 22.37 2.02
N GLN A 129 22.91 22.42 0.71
CA GLN A 129 22.94 21.23 -0.13
C GLN A 129 24.34 20.61 -0.22
N ALA A 130 25.39 21.43 -0.36
CA ALA A 130 26.77 20.94 -0.43
C ALA A 130 27.23 20.26 0.87
N GLU A 131 26.87 20.84 2.02
CA GLU A 131 27.16 20.26 3.34
C GLU A 131 26.36 18.99 3.56
N THR A 132 25.04 19.01 3.30
CA THR A 132 24.15 17.86 3.45
C THR A 132 24.59 16.69 2.56
N MET A 133 24.98 16.96 1.31
CA MET A 133 25.47 15.92 0.39
C MET A 133 26.73 15.24 0.95
N SER A 134 27.63 16.01 1.53
CA SER A 134 28.86 15.51 2.13
C SER A 134 28.60 14.65 3.38
N GLU A 135 27.54 14.96 4.13
CA GLU A 135 27.14 14.20 5.33
C GLU A 135 26.32 12.95 5.01
N VAL A 136 25.34 13.03 4.10
CA VAL A 136 24.47 11.90 3.74
C VAL A 136 25.20 10.89 2.87
N PHE A 137 26.10 11.36 2.00
CA PHE A 137 26.85 10.51 1.08
C PHE A 137 28.37 10.70 1.25
N PRO A 138 28.94 10.30 2.40
CA PRO A 138 30.38 10.37 2.59
C PRO A 138 31.09 9.39 1.66
N ALA A 139 32.30 9.72 1.24
CA ALA A 139 33.09 8.88 0.32
C ALA A 139 33.35 7.45 0.83
N ALA A 140 33.27 7.23 2.15
CA ALA A 140 33.42 5.91 2.79
C ALA A 140 32.12 5.08 2.77
N GLY A 141 31.04 5.60 2.19
CA GLY A 141 29.71 4.99 2.20
C GLY A 141 28.88 5.39 3.44
N PRO A 142 27.55 5.30 3.36
CA PRO A 142 26.62 5.83 4.36
C PRO A 142 26.67 5.09 5.71
N VAL A 143 27.31 3.92 5.76
CA VAL A 143 27.38 3.07 6.94
C VAL A 143 28.83 2.88 7.36
N ARG A 144 29.15 3.16 8.62
CA ARG A 144 30.46 2.87 9.21
C ARG A 144 30.61 1.36 9.39
N THR A 145 31.18 0.69 8.41
CA THR A 145 31.53 -0.72 8.52
C THR A 145 32.77 -0.86 9.40
N LYS A 146 32.68 -1.65 10.47
CA LYS A 146 33.85 -2.11 11.25
C LYS A 146 34.05 -3.59 10.93
N ILE A 147 35.25 -3.93 10.46
CA ILE A 147 35.65 -5.34 10.34
C ILE A 147 36.10 -5.78 11.74
N LEU A 148 35.32 -6.65 12.37
CA LEU A 148 35.72 -7.34 13.59
C LEU A 148 36.42 -8.63 13.17
N GLY A 149 37.69 -8.76 13.56
CA GLY A 149 38.52 -9.96 13.42
C GLY A 149 39.06 -10.40 14.76
#